data_AF-A0A660QFJ3-F1
#
_entry.id   AF-A0A660QFJ3-F1
#
_cell.length_a   1.000
_cell.length_b   1.000
_cell.length_c   1.000
_cell.angle_alpha   90.00
_cell.angle_beta   90.00
_cell.angle_gamma   90.00
#
_symmetry.space_group_name_H-M   'P 1'
#
loop_
_entity.id
_entity.type
_entity.pdbx_description
1 polymer ?
#
loop_
_entity_poly.entity_id
_entity_poly.type
_entity_poly.pdbx_seq_one_letter_code
_entity_poly.pdbx_strand_id
1 'polypeptide(L)'
;MPSHLPTRIIGAVTAVFLLASLAPGAIAQPCTDYAAIYPYPAPLLGGIIGSGAPEDVALSGKWAYVAGSAGLQLFEITDPENPVHLGTADVSLTCIVAEGTLVYGLDYEGSLLVIDFAEPTAPQVSQHMLYFGLFGGGLAKAGDNLYVSLIGTFEGIFLVVDVSEPAAPAEIGRLFAGRGVDIAVAGSAAYLVLTNYEYPHSYLRVVDISDPT
;
A
#
# COMPACT_ATOMS: atom_id res chain seq x y z
N MET A 1 -6.18 20.84 19.84
CA MET A 1 -5.23 19.72 20.01
C MET A 1 -4.91 19.23 18.61
N PRO A 2 -3.64 19.17 18.18
CA PRO A 2 -3.35 18.82 16.79
C PRO A 2 -3.65 17.33 16.57
N SER A 3 -4.61 17.05 15.70
CA SER A 3 -4.93 15.72 15.21
C SER A 3 -3.79 15.23 14.32
N HIS A 4 -3.07 14.21 14.77
CA HIS A 4 -2.14 13.47 13.93
C HIS A 4 -2.95 12.67 12.90
N LEU A 5 -3.17 13.26 11.72
CA LEU A 5 -3.61 12.50 10.55
C LEU A 5 -2.42 11.65 10.08
N PRO A 6 -2.58 10.32 9.87
CA PRO A 6 -1.57 9.55 9.18
C PRO A 6 -1.48 10.10 7.75
N THR A 7 -0.33 10.68 7.41
CA THR A 7 -0.06 11.16 6.06
C THR A 7 0.21 9.94 5.19
N ARG A 8 -0.83 9.41 4.54
CA ARG A 8 -0.68 8.39 3.50
C ARG A 8 0.03 9.04 2.32
N ILE A 9 1.26 8.62 2.04
CA ILE A 9 1.88 8.87 0.73
C ILE A 9 1.19 7.89 -0.22
N ILE A 10 0.32 8.41 -1.09
CA ILE A 10 -0.33 7.62 -2.14
C ILE A 10 0.75 7.29 -3.18
N GLY A 11 1.37 6.13 -3.04
CA GLY A 11 2.40 5.61 -3.93
C GLY A 11 1.80 5.01 -5.20
N ALA A 12 1.25 5.83 -6.10
CA ALA A 12 1.17 5.42 -7.50
C ALA A 12 2.56 5.62 -8.11
N VAL A 13 3.46 4.64 -7.96
CA VAL A 13 4.69 4.59 -8.76
C VAL A 13 4.28 4.23 -10.19
N THR A 14 3.78 5.24 -10.90
CA THR A 14 3.70 5.17 -12.36
C THR A 14 5.12 5.35 -12.84
N ALA A 15 5.80 4.24 -13.18
CA ALA A 15 7.04 4.31 -13.94
C ALA A 15 6.74 5.06 -15.25
N VAL A 16 7.12 6.33 -15.31
CA VAL A 16 7.11 7.09 -16.57
C VAL A 16 8.25 6.54 -17.42
N PHE A 17 7.96 5.50 -18.21
CA PHE A 17 8.80 5.15 -19.35
C PHE A 17 8.64 6.25 -20.41
N LEU A 18 9.52 7.25 -20.37
CA LEU A 18 9.66 8.17 -21.49
C LEU A 18 10.33 7.42 -22.64
N LEU A 19 9.53 6.82 -23.52
CA LEU A 19 10.01 6.35 -24.82
C LEU A 19 10.39 7.58 -25.65
N ALA A 20 11.66 7.95 -25.63
CA ALA A 20 12.20 8.89 -26.60
C ALA A 20 12.19 8.22 -27.98
N SER A 21 11.26 8.66 -28.83
CA SER A 21 11.28 8.39 -30.27
C SER A 21 12.59 8.90 -30.85
N LEU A 22 13.47 7.99 -31.27
CA LEU A 22 14.67 8.34 -32.03
C LEU A 22 14.25 8.74 -33.44
N ALA A 23 14.34 10.04 -33.76
CA ALA A 23 14.42 10.46 -35.15
C ALA A 23 15.70 9.87 -35.78
N PRO A 24 15.68 9.36 -37.02
CA PRO A 24 16.88 8.82 -37.65
C PRO A 24 17.86 9.97 -37.90
N GLY A 25 19.01 9.97 -37.21
CA GLY A 25 20.11 10.92 -37.46
C GLY A 25 20.83 11.50 -36.25
N ALA A 26 20.48 11.14 -35.01
CA ALA A 26 21.15 11.69 -33.83
C ALA A 26 22.53 11.06 -33.58
N ILE A 27 23.57 11.82 -33.93
CA ILE A 27 24.95 11.69 -33.44
C ILE A 27 24.98 11.68 -31.91
N ALA A 28 25.74 10.75 -31.33
CA ALA A 28 25.88 10.58 -29.88
C ALA A 28 26.28 11.88 -29.19
N GLN A 29 25.37 12.48 -28.42
CA GLN A 29 25.73 13.54 -27.46
C GLN A 29 26.30 12.88 -26.20
N PRO A 30 27.41 13.39 -25.64
CA PRO A 30 27.90 12.94 -24.35
C PRO A 30 26.82 13.22 -23.29
N CYS A 31 26.64 12.29 -22.35
CA CYS A 31 25.69 12.37 -21.25
C CYS A 31 25.73 13.76 -20.62
N THR A 32 24.78 14.60 -20.99
CA THR A 32 24.63 15.93 -20.42
C THR A 32 23.77 15.75 -19.19
N ASP A 33 24.26 16.23 -18.06
CA ASP A 33 23.58 16.16 -16.76
C ASP A 33 22.19 16.81 -16.86
N TYR A 34 21.16 15.97 -16.99
CA TYR A 34 19.77 16.38 -17.19
C TYR A 34 19.21 17.11 -15.96
N ALA A 35 19.87 17.01 -14.80
CA ALA A 35 19.49 17.69 -13.57
C ALA A 35 19.73 19.21 -13.60
N ALA A 36 20.55 19.72 -14.53
CA ALA A 36 20.86 21.15 -14.61
C ALA A 36 19.79 21.99 -15.35
N ILE A 37 18.87 21.35 -16.08
CA ILE A 37 17.92 22.03 -16.98
C ILE A 37 16.50 22.09 -16.37
N TYR A 38 16.19 21.18 -15.45
CA TYR A 38 14.93 21.16 -14.72
C TYR A 38 15.23 21.08 -13.23
N PRO A 39 15.10 22.18 -12.46
CA PRO A 39 15.20 22.08 -11.02
C PRO A 39 14.08 21.15 -10.55
N TYR A 40 14.42 19.94 -10.11
CA TYR A 40 13.48 19.09 -9.40
C TYR A 40 13.00 19.89 -8.17
N PRO A 41 11.69 20.21 -8.06
CA PRO A 41 11.21 21.09 -7.00
C PRO A 41 11.34 20.45 -5.61
N ALA A 42 11.59 19.14 -5.54
CA ALA A 42 11.98 18.44 -4.32
C ALA A 42 13.32 17.72 -4.54
N PRO A 43 14.34 17.96 -3.70
CA PRO A 43 15.60 17.22 -3.79
C PRO A 43 15.38 15.76 -3.38
N LEU A 44 16.02 14.84 -4.09
CA LEU A 44 16.20 13.46 -3.61
C LEU A 44 17.13 13.50 -2.38
N LEU A 45 16.63 13.07 -1.23
CA LEU A 45 17.38 13.12 0.04
C LEU A 45 18.27 11.89 0.24
N GLY A 46 17.78 10.71 -0.11
CA GLY A 46 18.48 9.45 0.09
C GLY A 46 17.78 8.30 -0.61
N GLY A 47 18.43 7.14 -0.60
CA GLY A 47 17.89 5.93 -1.19
C GLY A 47 18.71 4.73 -0.78
N ILE A 48 18.03 3.60 -0.64
CA ILE A 48 18.64 2.30 -0.44
C ILE A 48 18.29 1.42 -1.62
N ILE A 49 19.22 0.57 -2.05
CA ILE A 49 18.90 -0.48 -3.02
C ILE A 49 18.17 -1.57 -2.23
N GLY A 50 16.84 -1.49 -2.24
CA GLY A 50 15.98 -2.60 -1.84
C GLY A 50 16.14 -3.77 -2.82
N SER A 51 15.86 -4.97 -2.35
CA SER A 51 15.77 -6.16 -3.19
C SER A 51 14.33 -6.37 -3.68
N GLY A 52 14.16 -6.91 -4.88
CA GLY A 52 12.84 -7.26 -5.43
C GLY A 52 12.09 -6.10 -6.09
N ALA A 53 10.85 -6.38 -6.49
CA ALA A 53 9.91 -5.40 -7.03
C ALA A 53 9.00 -4.92 -5.89
N PRO A 54 9.18 -3.68 -5.37
CA PRO A 54 8.30 -3.15 -4.34
C PRO A 54 6.92 -2.86 -4.93
N GLU A 55 5.87 -3.21 -4.19
CA GLU A 55 4.47 -2.98 -4.55
C GLU A 55 3.85 -1.86 -3.71
N ASP A 56 4.19 -1.77 -2.43
CA ASP A 56 3.60 -0.75 -1.53
C ASP A 56 4.56 -0.35 -0.39
N VAL A 57 4.32 0.83 0.19
CA VAL A 57 5.08 1.38 1.32
C VAL A 57 4.15 1.99 2.37
N ALA A 58 4.36 1.62 3.64
CA ALA A 58 3.66 2.20 4.77
C ALA A 58 4.64 2.82 5.77
N LEU A 59 4.28 3.97 6.34
CA LEU A 59 5.09 4.69 7.32
C LEU A 59 4.42 4.66 8.70
N SER A 60 5.22 4.50 9.75
CA SER A 60 4.77 4.51 11.14
C SER A 60 5.85 5.13 12.03
N GLY A 61 5.72 6.44 12.30
CA GLY A 61 6.72 7.17 13.08
C GLY A 61 8.09 7.15 12.40
N LYS A 62 9.06 6.47 13.04
CA LYS A 62 10.44 6.32 12.54
C LYS A 62 10.65 5.08 11.67
N TRP A 63 9.57 4.36 11.34
CA TRP A 63 9.61 3.12 10.58
C TRP A 63 9.04 3.29 9.18
N ALA A 64 9.69 2.66 8.21
CA ALA A 64 9.15 2.42 6.88
C ALA A 64 9.07 0.93 6.62
N TYR A 65 7.91 0.48 6.14
CA TYR A 65 7.63 -0.88 5.74
C TYR A 65 7.47 -0.91 4.23
N VAL A 66 8.21 -1.79 3.55
CA VAL A 66 8.14 -1.94 2.09
C VAL A 66 7.72 -3.36 1.77
N ALA A 67 6.56 -3.52 1.14
CA ALA A 67 6.05 -4.78 0.66
C ALA A 67 6.47 -5.00 -0.81
N GLY A 68 6.78 -6.25 -1.17
CA GLY A 68 7.03 -6.61 -2.56
C GLY A 68 7.56 -8.03 -2.70
N SER A 69 8.17 -8.32 -3.84
CA SER A 69 8.63 -9.67 -4.19
C SER A 69 9.78 -10.21 -3.33
N ALA A 70 10.36 -9.39 -2.45
CA ALA A 70 11.44 -9.77 -1.53
C ALA A 70 10.97 -9.93 -0.08
N GLY A 71 9.66 -9.95 0.15
CA GLY A 71 9.08 -9.96 1.49
C GLY A 71 8.57 -8.59 1.94
N LEU A 72 8.15 -8.52 3.19
CA LEU A 72 7.86 -7.26 3.88
C LEU A 72 9.12 -6.83 4.64
N GLN A 73 9.74 -5.74 4.18
CA GLN A 73 11.00 -5.23 4.72
C GLN A 73 10.74 -4.05 5.69
N LEU A 74 11.41 -4.06 6.84
CA LEU A 74 11.38 -2.97 7.82
C LEU A 74 12.68 -2.15 7.75
N PHE A 75 12.52 -0.83 7.66
CA PHE A 75 13.59 0.15 7.73
C PHE A 75 13.39 1.15 8.86
N GLU A 76 14.46 1.51 9.57
CA GLU A 76 14.53 2.73 10.37
C GLU A 76 14.82 3.92 9.45
N ILE A 77 14.02 4.99 9.58
CA ILE A 77 14.10 6.20 8.76
C ILE A 77 14.25 7.47 9.62
N THR A 78 14.84 7.34 10.82
CA THR A 78 15.16 8.49 11.69
C THR A 78 16.05 9.51 10.99
N ASP A 79 16.97 9.03 10.15
CA ASP A 79 17.69 9.83 9.16
C ASP A 79 17.17 9.47 7.76
N PRO A 80 16.41 10.36 7.08
CA PRO A 80 15.84 10.07 5.77
C PRO A 80 16.90 10.01 4.65
N GLU A 81 18.10 10.54 4.87
CA GLU A 81 19.21 10.41 3.91
C GLU A 81 19.88 9.04 4.02
N ASN A 82 19.82 8.40 5.20
CA ASN A 82 20.46 7.13 5.50
C ASN A 82 19.51 6.10 6.17
N PRO A 83 18.50 5.57 5.45
CA PRO A 83 17.65 4.51 5.98
C PRO A 83 18.44 3.24 6.35
N VAL A 84 18.05 2.56 7.43
CA VAL A 84 18.71 1.33 7.91
C VAL A 84 17.75 0.15 7.85
N HIS A 85 18.12 -0.92 7.15
CA HIS A 85 17.34 -2.17 7.13
C HIS A 85 17.46 -2.91 8.46
N LEU A 86 16.33 -3.29 9.07
CA LEU A 86 16.30 -3.98 10.35
C LEU A 86 15.85 -5.44 10.26
N GLY A 87 15.04 -5.78 9.26
CA GLY A 87 14.58 -7.16 9.08
C GLY A 87 13.54 -7.32 7.98
N THR A 88 13.19 -8.58 7.75
CA THR A 88 12.28 -8.97 6.66
C THR A 88 11.39 -10.11 7.14
N ALA A 89 10.09 -10.01 6.86
CA ALA A 89 9.17 -11.14 6.92
C ALA A 89 9.04 -11.77 5.51
N ASP A 90 9.15 -13.10 5.43
CA ASP A 90 9.03 -13.86 4.18
C ASP A 90 7.55 -14.04 3.79
N VAL A 91 6.93 -12.93 3.37
CA VAL A 91 5.51 -12.84 2.97
C VAL A 91 5.38 -11.98 1.72
N SER A 92 4.51 -12.37 0.78
CA SER A 92 4.22 -11.59 -0.42
C SER A 92 2.93 -10.81 -0.22
N LEU A 93 3.04 -9.48 -0.07
CA LEU A 93 1.92 -8.58 0.15
C LEU A 93 1.80 -7.58 -1.00
N THR A 94 0.57 -7.27 -1.38
CA THR A 94 0.22 -6.36 -2.47
C THR A 94 -0.08 -4.95 -1.99
N CYS A 95 -0.61 -4.84 -0.76
CA CYS A 95 -0.87 -3.57 -0.10
C CYS A 95 -0.74 -3.73 1.41
N ILE A 96 -0.33 -2.66 2.09
CA ILE A 96 -0.04 -2.65 3.52
C ILE A 96 -0.51 -1.38 4.22
N VAL A 97 -0.85 -1.50 5.50
CA VAL A 97 -1.00 -0.39 6.44
C VAL A 97 -0.24 -0.71 7.71
N ALA A 98 0.43 0.29 8.30
CA ALA A 98 1.29 0.10 9.47
C ALA A 98 0.82 0.95 10.66
N GLU A 99 0.92 0.38 11.86
CA GLU A 99 0.69 1.05 13.14
C GLU A 99 1.69 0.56 14.19
N GLY A 100 2.59 1.44 14.62
CA GLY A 100 3.71 1.04 15.47
C GLY A 100 4.56 -0.02 14.77
N THR A 101 4.66 -1.20 15.39
CA THR A 101 5.34 -2.40 14.88
C THR A 101 4.43 -3.35 14.12
N LEU A 102 3.11 -3.14 14.18
CA LEU A 102 2.13 -3.97 13.50
C LEU A 102 1.93 -3.51 12.06
N VAL A 103 1.88 -4.47 11.15
CA VAL A 103 1.54 -4.28 9.75
C VAL A 103 0.38 -5.19 9.41
N TYR A 104 -0.65 -4.61 8.83
CA TYR A 104 -1.74 -5.34 8.22
C TYR A 104 -1.52 -5.30 6.71
N GLY A 105 -1.67 -6.42 6.02
CA GLY A 105 -1.50 -6.46 4.58
C GLY A 105 -2.37 -7.50 3.90
N LEU A 106 -2.58 -7.33 2.61
CA LEU A 106 -3.25 -8.32 1.78
C LEU A 106 -2.23 -9.04 0.92
N ASP A 107 -2.28 -10.37 0.90
CA ASP A 107 -1.58 -11.13 -0.12
C ASP A 107 -2.34 -11.10 -1.46
N TYR A 108 -1.74 -11.70 -2.49
CA TYR A 108 -2.37 -11.80 -3.80
C TYR A 108 -3.65 -12.65 -3.78
N GLU A 109 -3.79 -13.59 -2.84
CA GLU A 109 -4.98 -14.44 -2.68
C GLU A 109 -6.09 -13.77 -1.85
N GLY A 110 -5.92 -12.49 -1.50
CA GLY A 110 -6.88 -11.73 -0.73
C GLY A 110 -6.93 -12.11 0.75
N SER A 111 -5.93 -12.84 1.27
CA SER A 111 -5.80 -13.10 2.70
C SER A 111 -5.40 -11.83 3.44
N LEU A 112 -5.98 -11.59 4.61
CA LEU A 112 -5.51 -10.57 5.53
C LEU A 112 -4.39 -11.14 6.41
N LEU A 113 -3.18 -10.58 6.33
CA LEU A 113 -2.08 -10.93 7.21
C LEU A 113 -1.88 -9.83 8.25
N VAL A 114 -1.62 -10.24 9.48
CA VAL A 114 -1.16 -9.39 10.58
C VAL A 114 0.28 -9.78 10.88
N ILE A 115 1.20 -8.83 10.76
CA ILE A 115 2.64 -9.03 10.93
C ILE A 115 3.14 -8.12 12.05
N ASP A 116 3.75 -8.68 13.07
CA ASP A 116 4.36 -7.93 14.18
C ASP A 116 5.88 -7.91 14.08
N PHE A 117 6.45 -6.71 14.01
CA PHE A 117 7.89 -6.44 14.04
C PHE A 117 8.40 -5.99 15.42
N ALA A 118 7.74 -6.35 16.52
CA ALA A 118 8.24 -6.11 17.88
C ALA A 118 9.70 -6.57 18.06
N GLU A 119 10.05 -7.71 17.45
CA GLU A 119 11.42 -8.17 17.26
C GLU A 119 11.78 -8.08 15.77
N PRO A 120 12.49 -7.02 15.31
CA PRO A 120 12.66 -6.72 13.89
C PRO A 120 13.27 -7.86 13.05
N THR A 121 14.18 -8.64 13.65
CA THR A 121 14.86 -9.76 12.99
C THR A 121 14.09 -11.08 13.06
N ALA A 122 12.97 -11.13 13.79
CA ALA A 122 12.14 -12.32 13.97
C ALA A 122 10.63 -11.96 13.97
N PRO A 123 10.12 -11.36 12.88
CA PRO A 123 8.74 -10.92 12.81
C PRO A 123 7.76 -12.08 12.95
N GLN A 124 6.65 -11.85 13.65
CA GLN A 124 5.58 -12.82 13.83
C GLN A 124 4.51 -12.60 12.77
N VAL A 125 4.16 -13.63 12.00
CA VAL A 125 3.17 -13.54 10.93
C VAL A 125 1.96 -14.40 11.30
N SER A 126 0.78 -13.78 11.28
CA SER A 126 -0.51 -14.46 11.45
C SER A 126 -1.38 -14.22 10.22
N GLN A 127 -1.82 -15.30 9.58
CA GLN A 127 -2.76 -15.22 8.46
C GLN A 127 -4.19 -15.31 8.99
N HIS A 128 -5.04 -14.42 8.49
CA HIS A 128 -6.46 -14.33 8.80
C HIS A 128 -7.27 -14.22 7.50
N MET A 129 -8.55 -14.58 7.57
CA MET A 129 -9.56 -14.29 6.54
C MET A 129 -9.11 -14.60 5.10
N LEU A 130 -9.31 -15.83 4.64
CA LEU A 130 -9.03 -16.24 3.26
C LEU A 130 -10.33 -16.25 2.44
N TYR A 131 -10.36 -15.45 1.37
CA TYR A 131 -11.49 -15.39 0.44
C TYR A 131 -11.09 -15.99 -0.91
N PHE A 132 -11.24 -17.32 -1.02
CA PHE A 132 -10.90 -18.06 -2.24
C PHE A 132 -11.50 -17.42 -3.50
N GLY A 133 -10.64 -17.16 -4.49
CA GLY A 133 -11.04 -16.60 -5.79
C GLY A 133 -11.16 -15.08 -5.81
N LEU A 134 -10.78 -14.39 -4.73
CA LEU A 134 -10.58 -12.95 -4.71
C LEU A 134 -9.09 -12.61 -4.61
N PHE A 135 -8.76 -11.36 -4.94
CA PHE A 135 -7.41 -10.81 -4.90
C PHE A 135 -7.39 -9.55 -4.03
N GLY A 136 -6.25 -9.25 -3.40
CA GLY A 136 -6.05 -7.98 -2.72
C GLY A 136 -6.21 -6.79 -3.68
N GLY A 137 -7.09 -5.85 -3.34
CA GLY A 137 -7.26 -4.59 -4.07
C GLY A 137 -6.60 -3.45 -3.32
N GLY A 138 -7.24 -3.03 -2.22
CA GLY A 138 -6.77 -1.91 -1.42
C GLY A 138 -7.08 -2.10 0.06
N LEU A 139 -6.31 -1.41 0.90
CA LEU A 139 -6.40 -1.49 2.35
C LEU A 139 -6.26 -0.09 2.96
N ALA A 140 -7.15 0.24 3.88
CA ALA A 140 -7.08 1.49 4.65
C ALA A 140 -7.45 1.23 6.11
N LYS A 141 -6.90 2.01 7.05
CA LYS A 141 -7.21 1.94 8.48
C LYS A 141 -7.77 3.25 8.99
N ALA A 142 -8.78 3.20 9.84
CA ALA A 142 -9.20 4.34 10.66
C ALA A 142 -9.70 3.86 12.03
N GLY A 143 -9.10 4.37 13.10
CA GLY A 143 -9.35 3.85 14.45
C GLY A 143 -9.07 2.35 14.50
N ASP A 144 -9.96 1.57 15.10
CA ASP A 144 -9.85 0.12 15.22
C ASP A 144 -10.38 -0.65 14.00
N ASN A 145 -10.73 0.04 12.92
CA ASN A 145 -11.28 -0.60 11.73
C ASN A 145 -10.28 -0.59 10.57
N LEU A 146 -10.15 -1.75 9.93
CA LEU A 146 -9.62 -1.89 8.58
C LEU A 146 -10.75 -1.90 7.56
N TYR A 147 -10.50 -1.23 6.45
CA TYR A 147 -11.37 -1.19 5.28
C TYR A 147 -10.63 -1.89 4.15
N VAL A 148 -11.19 -2.99 3.68
CA VAL A 148 -10.55 -3.92 2.75
C VAL A 148 -11.33 -3.94 1.46
N SER A 149 -10.65 -3.79 0.33
CA SER A 149 -11.22 -4.02 -0.99
C SER A 149 -10.61 -5.30 -1.55
N LEU A 150 -11.47 -6.24 -1.88
CA LEU A 150 -11.11 -7.49 -2.54
C LEU A 150 -11.67 -7.48 -3.97
N ILE A 151 -10.85 -7.90 -4.92
CA ILE A 151 -11.18 -7.93 -6.34
C ILE A 151 -11.54 -9.36 -6.72
N GLY A 152 -12.72 -9.59 -7.28
CA GLY A 152 -13.04 -10.84 -7.96
C GLY A 152 -13.12 -10.67 -9.47
N THR A 153 -13.40 -11.79 -10.17
CA THR A 153 -13.50 -11.82 -11.64
C THR A 153 -14.63 -10.92 -12.16
N PHE A 154 -15.81 -11.02 -11.56
CA PHE A 154 -17.00 -10.28 -11.99
C PHE A 154 -17.41 -9.16 -11.03
N GLU A 155 -17.15 -9.37 -9.74
CA GLU A 155 -17.51 -8.44 -8.66
C GLU A 155 -16.41 -8.44 -7.59
N GLY A 156 -16.33 -7.36 -6.82
CA GLY A 156 -15.44 -7.25 -5.67
C GLY A 156 -16.22 -7.00 -4.39
N ILE A 157 -15.54 -7.19 -3.26
CA ILE A 157 -16.11 -7.07 -1.92
C ILE A 157 -15.38 -5.94 -1.19
N PHE A 158 -16.16 -5.06 -0.58
CA PHE A 158 -15.69 -4.16 0.44
C PHE A 158 -16.00 -4.75 1.81
N LEU A 159 -15.00 -4.84 2.68
CA LEU A 159 -15.13 -5.33 4.05
C LEU A 159 -14.77 -4.24 5.04
N VAL A 160 -15.45 -4.27 6.19
CA VAL A 160 -15.02 -3.59 7.40
C VAL A 160 -14.60 -4.65 8.40
N VAL A 161 -13.37 -4.57 8.89
CA VAL A 161 -12.76 -5.54 9.80
C VAL A 161 -12.33 -4.82 11.07
N ASP A 162 -12.88 -5.24 12.21
CA ASP A 162 -12.42 -4.82 13.53
C ASP A 162 -11.05 -5.45 13.83
N VAL A 163 -10.09 -4.62 14.18
CA VAL A 163 -8.72 -4.97 14.56
C VAL A 163 -8.32 -4.38 15.91
N SER A 164 -9.30 -4.04 16.77
CA SER A 164 -9.08 -3.64 18.17
C SER A 164 -8.26 -4.68 18.94
N GLU A 165 -8.42 -5.96 18.59
CA GLU A 165 -7.58 -7.08 19.04
C GLU A 165 -6.79 -7.63 17.83
N PRO A 166 -5.54 -7.20 17.60
CA PRO A 166 -4.78 -7.56 16.39
C PRO A 166 -4.57 -9.07 16.19
N ALA A 167 -4.59 -9.84 17.28
CA ALA A 167 -4.48 -11.30 17.25
C ALA A 167 -5.79 -12.00 16.83
N ALA A 168 -6.91 -11.27 16.82
CA ALA A 168 -8.23 -11.79 16.46
C ALA A 168 -9.06 -10.78 15.63
N PRO A 169 -8.62 -10.41 14.41
CA PRO A 169 -9.42 -9.59 13.49
C PRO A 169 -10.80 -10.22 13.21
N ALA A 170 -11.84 -9.39 13.15
CA ALA A 170 -13.21 -9.82 12.93
C ALA A 170 -13.90 -9.03 11.82
N GLU A 171 -14.56 -9.72 10.89
CA GLU A 171 -15.44 -9.04 9.92
C GLU A 171 -16.66 -8.49 10.65
N ILE A 172 -16.88 -7.18 10.55
CA ILE A 172 -18.04 -6.51 11.17
C ILE A 172 -18.99 -5.91 10.14
N GLY A 173 -18.56 -5.72 8.89
CA GLY A 173 -19.39 -5.18 7.82
C GLY A 173 -18.95 -5.66 6.42
N ARG A 174 -19.89 -5.73 5.48
CA ARG A 174 -19.64 -6.18 4.10
C ARG A 174 -20.57 -5.51 3.09
N LEU A 175 -20.01 -5.12 1.94
CA LEU A 175 -20.77 -4.63 0.79
C LEU A 175 -20.19 -5.15 -0.52
N PHE A 176 -21.07 -5.50 -1.46
CA PHE A 176 -20.70 -5.65 -2.86
C PHE A 176 -20.60 -4.27 -3.52
N ALA A 177 -19.38 -3.77 -3.64
CA ALA A 177 -19.11 -2.41 -4.10
C ALA A 177 -18.60 -2.35 -5.54
N GLY A 178 -18.38 -3.48 -6.20
CA GLY A 178 -17.67 -3.59 -7.49
C GLY A 178 -16.19 -3.91 -7.28
N ARG A 179 -15.42 -4.02 -8.38
CA ARG A 179 -14.00 -4.41 -8.32
C ARG A 179 -13.14 -3.24 -7.83
N GLY A 180 -12.99 -3.11 -6.52
CA GLY A 180 -12.24 -2.01 -5.92
C GLY A 180 -10.73 -2.23 -5.98
N VAL A 181 -10.04 -1.27 -6.59
CA VAL A 181 -8.59 -1.25 -6.76
C VAL A 181 -7.91 -0.57 -5.59
N ASP A 182 -8.52 0.47 -5.03
CA ASP A 182 -7.93 1.19 -3.91
C ASP A 182 -9.03 1.81 -3.04
N ILE A 183 -8.70 2.02 -1.76
CA ILE A 183 -9.56 2.65 -0.76
C ILE A 183 -8.80 3.79 -0.11
N ALA A 184 -9.44 4.95 0.05
CA ALA A 184 -9.03 5.97 1.00
C ALA A 184 -10.14 6.22 2.03
N VAL A 185 -9.78 6.62 3.25
CA VAL A 185 -10.74 6.94 4.32
C VAL A 185 -10.52 8.36 4.81
N ALA A 186 -11.60 9.12 4.96
CA ALA A 186 -11.57 10.43 5.60
C ALA A 186 -12.85 10.69 6.39
N GLY A 187 -12.72 10.93 7.70
CA GLY A 187 -13.86 11.10 8.59
C GLY A 187 -14.75 9.85 8.58
N SER A 188 -16.03 10.04 8.26
CA SER A 188 -17.02 8.96 8.17
C SER A 188 -17.25 8.45 6.74
N ALA A 189 -16.30 8.65 5.82
CA ALA A 189 -16.42 8.22 4.44
C ALA A 189 -15.24 7.35 4.00
N ALA A 190 -15.55 6.23 3.34
CA ALA A 190 -14.60 5.46 2.54
C ALA A 190 -14.80 5.78 1.06
N TYR A 191 -13.69 6.01 0.36
CA TYR A 191 -13.61 6.39 -1.05
C TYR A 191 -12.98 5.23 -1.82
N LEU A 192 -13.79 4.54 -2.61
CA LEU A 192 -13.37 3.36 -3.35
C LEU A 192 -13.18 3.72 -4.82
N VAL A 193 -11.99 3.45 -5.35
CA VAL A 193 -11.75 3.49 -6.79
C VAL A 193 -11.99 2.10 -7.35
N LEU A 194 -12.91 1.99 -8.31
CA LEU A 194 -13.38 0.72 -8.84
C LEU A 194 -13.09 0.62 -10.33
N THR A 195 -12.90 -0.61 -10.82
CA THR A 195 -12.95 -0.93 -12.25
C THR A 195 -14.15 -1.80 -12.59
N ASN A 196 -14.53 -1.82 -13.86
CA ASN A 196 -15.46 -2.79 -14.40
C ASN A 196 -14.71 -3.70 -15.38
N TYR A 197 -15.01 -5.00 -15.34
CA TYR A 197 -14.47 -5.96 -16.30
C TYR A 197 -15.05 -5.76 -17.71
N GLU A 198 -16.33 -5.41 -17.82
CA GLU A 198 -17.04 -5.31 -19.10
C GLU A 198 -16.92 -3.94 -19.78
N TYR A 199 -16.56 -2.90 -19.03
CA TYR A 199 -16.54 -1.52 -19.53
C TYR A 199 -15.30 -0.77 -19.04
N PRO A 200 -14.61 0.02 -19.88
CA PRO A 200 -13.35 0.71 -19.55
C PRO A 200 -13.53 1.88 -18.56
N HIS A 201 -14.61 1.88 -17.79
CA HIS A 201 -14.96 2.96 -16.90
C HIS A 201 -14.43 2.64 -15.51
N SER A 202 -13.63 3.56 -14.98
CA SER A 202 -13.33 3.63 -13.55
C SER A 202 -14.41 4.45 -12.85
N TYR A 203 -14.79 4.05 -11.65
CA TYR A 203 -15.78 4.75 -10.84
C TYR A 203 -15.20 5.07 -9.48
N LEU A 204 -15.58 6.24 -8.95
CA LEU A 204 -15.42 6.54 -7.54
C LEU A 204 -16.75 6.24 -6.84
N ARG A 205 -16.75 5.34 -5.85
CA ARG A 205 -17.88 5.19 -4.92
C ARG A 205 -17.48 5.73 -3.56
N VAL A 206 -18.45 6.34 -2.89
CA VAL A 206 -18.33 6.78 -1.51
C VAL A 206 -19.26 5.94 -0.66
N VAL A 207 -18.71 5.31 0.37
CA VAL A 207 -19.44 4.50 1.35
C VAL A 207 -19.44 5.25 2.66
N ASP A 208 -20.63 5.44 3.25
CA ASP A 208 -20.77 5.94 4.61
C ASP A 208 -20.32 4.84 5.57
N ILE A 209 -19.36 5.18 6.42
CA ILE A 209 -18.75 4.30 7.42
C ILE A 209 -18.92 4.86 8.83
N SER A 210 -19.88 5.76 9.02
CA SER A 210 -20.26 6.27 10.36
C SER A 210 -20.82 5.17 11.26
N ASP A 211 -21.48 4.18 10.66
CA ASP A 211 -21.78 2.89 11.26
C ASP A 211 -20.97 1.81 10.48
N PRO A 212 -20.02 1.13 11.12
CA PRO A 212 -19.17 0.15 10.45
C PRO A 212 -19.84 -1.22 10.23
N THR A 213 -21.11 -1.40 10.64
CA THR A 213 -21.85 -2.67 10.58
C THR A 213 -22.82 -2.81 9.42
#